data_AF-A0A9E5EYG4-F1
#
_entry.id   AF-A0A9E5EYG4-F1
#
_cell.length_a   1.000
_cell.length_b   1.000
_cell.length_c   1.000
_cell.angle_alpha   90.00
_cell.angle_beta   90.00
_cell.angle_gamma   90.00
#
_symmetry.space_group_name_H-M   'P 1'
#
loop_
_entity.id
_entity.type
_entity.pdbx_description
1 polymer ?
#
loop_
_entity_poly.entity_id
_entity_poly.type
_entity_poly.pdbx_seq_one_letter_code
_entity_poly.pdbx_strand_id
1 'polypeptide(L)'
;GIQINNNANVDALNHSISANLIGKNTTGIKLIGFQGGTGTVTGTQIVGNLIGTDSPGSTNNLGNSGDAISIDDGVINTKIGDPVKPNTIAYSNQNGVFINGAASVGNTIQYNNIRNNLGRGILLLNGANNNISSPVLTQQIPNGAGGFTYSGFVNGVANTTYTVDFYSSLISDSRSQGANYLGSTTVTTDANGNIGFTGFDPGQNQTALYANSVVTATATNVGFGTSVFSAGPPAQISVVSGSSQTALVGTAFANPLTAKVVDSRGDPVPNIQVQESSNKSCNRIICWSPSDNYRHYQYGWASCFNDIDSQ
;
A
#
# COMPACT_ATOMS: atom_id res chain seq x y z
N GLY A 1 12.77 8.10 -24.08
CA GLY A 1 11.65 7.68 -24.92
C GLY A 1 10.92 8.90 -25.37
N ILE A 2 9.68 9.07 -24.94
CA ILE A 2 8.84 10.23 -25.29
C ILE A 2 9.04 11.32 -24.23
N GLN A 3 9.36 12.53 -24.64
CA GLN A 3 9.45 13.69 -23.76
C GLN A 3 8.50 14.78 -24.23
N ILE A 4 7.68 15.28 -23.29
CA ILE A 4 6.70 16.34 -23.51
C ILE A 4 7.02 17.47 -22.52
N ASN A 5 7.19 18.68 -23.04
CA ASN A 5 7.52 19.87 -22.26
C ASN A 5 6.47 20.97 -22.52
N ASN A 6 6.14 21.77 -21.50
CA ASN A 6 5.30 22.98 -21.60
C ASN A 6 3.82 22.70 -22.00
N ASN A 7 3.09 23.68 -22.56
CA ASN A 7 1.63 23.64 -22.89
C ASN A 7 1.19 22.58 -23.94
N ALA A 8 1.92 21.49 -24.12
CA ALA A 8 1.53 20.39 -24.99
C ALA A 8 0.51 19.49 -24.26
N ASN A 9 -0.75 19.53 -24.71
CA ASN A 9 -1.67 18.42 -24.50
C ASN A 9 -1.41 17.38 -25.61
N VAL A 10 -1.11 16.14 -25.23
CA VAL A 10 -0.72 15.10 -26.19
C VAL A 10 -1.65 13.90 -26.05
N ASP A 11 -2.61 13.81 -26.96
CA ASP A 11 -3.45 12.60 -27.17
C ASP A 11 -2.66 11.46 -27.86
N ALA A 12 -1.42 11.68 -28.32
CA ALA A 12 -0.63 10.66 -29.01
C ALA A 12 -0.20 9.48 -28.11
N LEU A 13 -0.37 9.59 -26.79
CA LEU A 13 -0.18 8.51 -25.81
C LEU A 13 -1.50 7.74 -25.52
N ASN A 14 -2.54 7.99 -26.31
CA ASN A 14 -3.86 7.37 -26.27
C ASN A 14 -4.22 6.83 -27.66
N HIS A 15 -4.04 5.53 -27.90
CA HIS A 15 -4.39 4.90 -29.18
C HIS A 15 -5.46 3.81 -29.01
N SER A 16 -6.23 3.56 -30.07
CA SER A 16 -7.37 2.63 -30.04
C SER A 16 -7.11 1.27 -30.71
N ILE A 17 -5.90 1.03 -31.24
CA ILE A 17 -5.60 -0.16 -32.08
C ILE A 17 -4.30 -0.91 -31.74
N SER A 18 -3.18 -0.24 -31.41
CA SER A 18 -1.91 -0.92 -31.08
C SER A 18 -1.12 -0.17 -30.01
N ALA A 19 -0.67 -0.89 -28.97
CA ALA A 19 0.18 -0.38 -27.90
C ALA A 19 1.48 0.28 -28.40
N ASN A 20 1.82 1.46 -27.87
CA ASN A 20 3.19 1.95 -27.93
C ASN A 20 4.08 1.07 -27.05
N LEU A 21 5.09 0.44 -27.66
CA LEU A 21 6.17 -0.26 -26.97
C LEU A 21 7.28 0.73 -26.61
N ILE A 22 7.49 1.01 -25.32
CA ILE A 22 8.44 2.02 -24.84
C ILE A 22 9.43 1.37 -23.87
N GLY A 23 10.63 1.06 -24.35
CA GLY A 23 11.66 0.38 -23.54
C GLY A 23 13.09 0.81 -23.89
N LYS A 24 14.06 0.41 -23.06
CA LYS A 24 15.49 0.67 -23.24
C LYS A 24 15.89 2.16 -23.33
N ASN A 25 15.12 3.04 -22.70
CA ASN A 25 15.46 4.47 -22.58
C ASN A 25 15.99 4.81 -21.18
N THR A 26 16.50 6.02 -20.97
CA THR A 26 16.69 6.56 -19.61
C THR A 26 15.36 6.71 -18.89
N THR A 27 14.44 7.49 -19.45
CA THR A 27 13.05 7.57 -18.99
C THR A 27 12.14 7.14 -20.13
N GLY A 28 11.11 6.34 -19.83
CA GLY A 28 10.15 5.90 -20.84
C GLY A 28 9.36 7.08 -21.40
N ILE A 29 8.48 7.65 -20.56
CA ILE A 29 7.69 8.84 -20.82
C ILE A 29 8.05 9.91 -19.79
N LYS A 30 8.39 11.13 -20.23
CA LYS A 30 8.69 12.26 -19.34
C LYS A 30 7.78 13.44 -19.65
N LEU A 31 7.04 13.91 -18.63
CA LEU A 31 6.25 15.13 -18.67
C LEU A 31 6.91 16.17 -17.76
N ILE A 32 7.17 17.37 -18.27
CA ILE A 32 7.77 18.47 -17.50
C ILE A 32 6.93 19.73 -17.69
N GLY A 33 6.43 20.28 -16.58
CA GLY A 33 5.73 21.56 -16.55
C GLY A 33 6.70 22.74 -16.35
N PHE A 34 6.17 23.87 -15.89
CA PHE A 34 6.95 25.08 -15.61
C PHE A 34 6.89 25.45 -14.12
N GLN A 35 8.06 25.60 -13.49
CA GLN A 35 8.18 26.12 -12.12
C GLN A 35 7.84 27.62 -12.08
N GLY A 36 6.77 28.01 -11.37
CA GLY A 36 6.51 29.41 -10.98
C GLY A 36 5.77 30.31 -11.98
N GLY A 37 5.05 29.78 -12.98
CA GLY A 37 4.27 30.60 -13.92
C GLY A 37 3.39 29.80 -14.90
N THR A 38 2.45 30.49 -15.55
CA THR A 38 1.42 29.94 -16.46
C THR A 38 2.04 29.17 -17.63
N GLY A 39 1.91 27.84 -17.60
CA GLY A 39 2.55 26.93 -18.56
C GLY A 39 2.27 25.44 -18.27
N THR A 40 1.06 25.14 -17.79
CA THR A 40 0.70 23.85 -17.20
C THR A 40 0.47 22.78 -18.27
N VAL A 41 1.27 21.70 -18.25
CA VAL A 41 0.89 20.44 -18.91
C VAL A 41 -0.34 19.92 -18.18
N THR A 42 -1.50 19.87 -18.84
CA THR A 42 -2.74 19.42 -18.22
C THR A 42 -3.56 18.53 -19.15
N GLY A 43 -4.28 17.57 -18.59
CA GLY A 43 -5.22 16.73 -19.32
C GLY A 43 -4.57 15.67 -20.20
N THR A 44 -3.25 15.44 -20.07
CA THR A 44 -2.53 14.41 -20.80
C THR A 44 -3.08 13.03 -20.44
N GLN A 45 -3.34 12.19 -21.44
CA GLN A 45 -3.76 10.80 -21.24
C GLN A 45 -2.65 9.85 -21.65
N ILE A 46 -2.14 9.09 -20.69
CA ILE A 46 -1.20 8.00 -20.91
C ILE A 46 -1.99 6.71 -20.69
N VAL A 47 -2.51 6.10 -21.76
CA VAL A 47 -3.38 4.92 -21.66
C VAL A 47 -3.05 3.90 -22.75
N GLY A 48 -3.12 2.61 -22.41
CA GLY A 48 -2.90 1.50 -23.34
C GLY A 48 -1.45 1.26 -23.77
N ASN A 49 -0.46 1.84 -23.08
CA ASN A 49 0.95 1.70 -23.44
C ASN A 49 1.61 0.47 -22.79
N LEU A 50 2.61 -0.09 -23.46
CA LEU A 50 3.49 -1.14 -22.92
C LEU A 50 4.86 -0.52 -22.65
N ILE A 51 5.18 -0.29 -21.38
CA ILE A 51 6.38 0.43 -20.95
C ILE A 51 7.31 -0.54 -20.23
N GLY A 52 8.50 -0.75 -20.78
CA GLY A 52 9.53 -1.66 -20.27
C GLY A 52 9.22 -3.14 -20.47
N THR A 53 8.16 -3.48 -21.20
CA THR A 53 7.77 -4.87 -21.55
C THR A 53 7.02 -4.89 -22.89
N ASP A 54 6.82 -6.06 -23.49
CA ASP A 54 6.14 -6.27 -24.77
C ASP A 54 4.74 -6.88 -24.66
N SER A 55 4.28 -7.23 -23.46
CA SER A 55 2.87 -7.57 -23.17
C SER A 55 2.61 -7.64 -21.66
N PRO A 56 1.34 -7.62 -21.19
CA PRO A 56 1.00 -7.60 -19.75
C PRO A 56 1.70 -8.66 -18.89
N GLY A 57 1.83 -9.88 -19.40
CA GLY A 57 2.44 -11.02 -18.68
C GLY A 57 3.86 -11.37 -19.09
N SER A 58 4.48 -10.61 -19.99
CA SER A 58 5.79 -10.98 -20.52
C SER A 58 6.91 -10.89 -19.49
N THR A 59 7.82 -11.85 -19.55
CA THR A 59 9.08 -11.87 -18.78
C THR A 59 10.25 -11.25 -19.56
N ASN A 60 10.01 -10.80 -20.80
CA ASN A 60 11.02 -10.09 -21.59
C ASN A 60 11.27 -8.71 -20.98
N ASN A 61 12.45 -8.53 -20.40
CA ASN A 61 12.83 -7.28 -19.76
C ASN A 61 13.30 -6.27 -20.81
N LEU A 62 12.41 -5.34 -21.15
CA LEU A 62 12.67 -4.18 -22.01
C LEU A 62 12.80 -2.88 -21.20
N GLY A 63 13.05 -2.99 -19.90
CA GLY A 63 13.06 -1.91 -18.93
C GLY A 63 13.84 -0.66 -19.33
N ASN A 64 13.36 0.49 -18.85
CA ASN A 64 14.11 1.74 -18.92
C ASN A 64 15.16 1.78 -17.79
N SER A 65 16.29 2.47 -18.00
CA SER A 65 17.34 2.57 -16.98
C SER A 65 17.01 3.55 -15.84
N GLY A 66 15.95 4.34 -15.99
CA GLY A 66 15.32 5.15 -14.95
C GLY A 66 13.84 4.84 -14.80
N ASP A 67 13.01 5.84 -14.52
CA ASP A 67 11.56 5.65 -14.33
C ASP A 67 10.84 5.31 -15.65
N ALA A 68 9.75 4.55 -15.56
CA ALA A 68 8.92 4.29 -16.73
C ALA A 68 8.15 5.54 -17.15
N ILE A 69 7.51 6.22 -16.19
CA ILE A 69 6.85 7.50 -16.37
C ILE A 69 7.38 8.48 -15.32
N SER A 70 7.88 9.64 -15.75
CA SER A 70 8.32 10.74 -14.86
C SER A 70 7.45 11.97 -15.11
N ILE A 71 6.92 12.54 -14.03
CA ILE A 71 6.13 13.77 -14.04
C ILE A 71 6.79 14.78 -13.10
N ASP A 72 7.20 15.91 -13.65
CA ASP A 72 7.93 16.95 -12.93
C ASP A 72 7.31 18.35 -13.13
N ASP A 73 7.53 19.22 -12.15
CA ASP A 73 7.42 20.68 -12.32
C ASP A 73 6.03 21.24 -12.73
N GLY A 74 4.94 20.83 -12.06
CA GLY A 74 3.64 21.50 -12.23
C GLY A 74 2.78 20.93 -13.35
N VAL A 75 3.00 19.67 -13.71
CA VAL A 75 2.10 18.89 -14.56
C VAL A 75 0.89 18.47 -13.73
N ILE A 76 -0.32 18.78 -14.19
CA ILE A 76 -1.55 18.47 -13.45
C ILE A 76 -2.51 17.62 -14.27
N ASN A 77 -3.47 16.97 -13.61
CA ASN A 77 -4.59 16.31 -14.27
C ASN A 77 -4.19 15.32 -15.38
N THR A 78 -3.04 14.65 -15.24
CA THR A 78 -2.64 13.57 -16.15
C THR A 78 -3.38 12.30 -15.74
N LYS A 79 -4.01 11.64 -16.71
CA LYS A 79 -4.63 10.33 -16.53
C LYS A 79 -3.66 9.24 -16.97
N ILE A 80 -3.18 8.43 -16.02
CA ILE A 80 -2.34 7.27 -16.29
C ILE A 80 -3.19 6.01 -16.07
N GLY A 81 -3.56 5.38 -17.19
CA GLY A 81 -4.37 4.16 -17.20
C GLY A 81 -5.86 4.42 -17.05
N ASP A 82 -6.65 3.50 -17.60
CA ASP A 82 -8.11 3.50 -17.49
C ASP A 82 -8.67 2.08 -17.66
N PRO A 83 -9.96 1.83 -17.38
CA PRO A 83 -10.50 0.47 -17.34
C PRO A 83 -10.57 -0.19 -18.72
N VAL A 84 -10.52 0.57 -19.81
CA VAL A 84 -10.54 0.06 -21.19
C VAL A 84 -9.12 -0.10 -21.73
N LYS A 85 -8.22 0.82 -21.38
CA LYS A 85 -6.86 0.94 -21.88
C LYS A 85 -5.87 1.09 -20.71
N PRO A 86 -5.69 0.06 -19.87
CA PRO A 86 -4.67 0.10 -18.83
C PRO A 86 -3.28 0.14 -19.46
N ASN A 87 -2.31 0.81 -18.84
CA ASN A 87 -0.91 0.63 -19.23
C ASN A 87 -0.35 -0.63 -18.56
N THR A 88 0.61 -1.29 -19.21
CA THR A 88 1.52 -2.23 -18.55
C THR A 88 2.86 -1.55 -18.37
N ILE A 89 3.33 -1.47 -17.12
CA ILE A 89 4.54 -0.78 -16.72
C ILE A 89 5.41 -1.75 -15.93
N ALA A 90 6.52 -2.18 -16.53
CA ALA A 90 7.38 -3.17 -15.91
C ALA A 90 8.87 -2.94 -16.13
N TYR A 91 9.68 -3.55 -15.25
CA TYR A 91 11.13 -3.68 -15.39
C TYR A 91 11.94 -2.38 -15.42
N SER A 92 11.36 -1.25 -15.02
CA SER A 92 12.14 -0.01 -14.89
C SER A 92 13.19 -0.15 -13.79
N ASN A 93 14.41 0.32 -14.02
CA ASN A 93 15.49 0.26 -13.01
C ASN A 93 15.29 1.27 -11.86
N GLN A 94 14.33 2.18 -11.99
CA GLN A 94 13.82 3.00 -10.89
C GLN A 94 12.33 2.69 -10.67
N ASN A 95 11.46 3.69 -10.66
CA ASN A 95 10.05 3.53 -10.32
C ASN A 95 9.20 3.25 -11.57
N GLY A 96 8.01 2.68 -11.36
CA GLY A 96 7.01 2.56 -12.43
C GLY A 96 6.52 3.95 -12.84
N VAL A 97 5.99 4.70 -11.87
CA VAL A 97 5.57 6.09 -12.03
C VAL A 97 6.24 6.94 -10.94
N PHE A 98 6.93 7.98 -11.35
CA PHE A 98 7.53 8.97 -10.48
C PHE A 98 6.84 10.33 -10.70
N ILE A 99 6.38 10.95 -9.61
CA ILE A 99 5.80 12.31 -9.64
C ILE A 99 6.49 13.17 -8.59
N ASN A 100 6.92 14.36 -9.01
CA ASN A 100 7.67 15.28 -8.18
C ASN A 100 7.10 16.70 -8.22
N GLY A 101 7.09 17.33 -7.05
CA GLY A 101 6.77 18.75 -6.86
C GLY A 101 5.32 19.00 -6.47
N ALA A 102 5.13 19.95 -5.53
CA ALA A 102 3.83 20.27 -4.94
C ALA A 102 2.83 20.87 -5.92
N ALA A 103 3.30 21.39 -7.06
CA ALA A 103 2.43 21.85 -8.14
C ALA A 103 1.94 20.70 -9.04
N SER A 104 2.52 19.51 -8.96
CA SER A 104 2.18 18.35 -9.79
C SER A 104 1.05 17.54 -9.16
N VAL A 105 -0.18 18.01 -9.31
CA VAL A 105 -1.38 17.52 -8.60
C VAL A 105 -2.49 17.06 -9.53
N GLY A 106 -3.44 16.27 -9.02
CA GLY A 106 -4.56 15.75 -9.82
C GLY A 106 -4.12 14.67 -10.82
N ASN A 107 -2.89 14.17 -10.75
CA ASN A 107 -2.41 13.12 -11.63
C ASN A 107 -2.91 11.76 -11.10
N THR A 108 -3.87 11.17 -11.80
CA THR A 108 -4.53 9.92 -11.40
C THR A 108 -3.85 8.72 -12.04
N ILE A 109 -3.61 7.66 -11.27
CA ILE A 109 -2.90 6.45 -11.68
C ILE A 109 -3.77 5.24 -11.34
N GLN A 110 -4.59 4.79 -12.29
CA GLN A 110 -5.59 3.75 -12.02
C GLN A 110 -5.54 2.64 -13.09
N TYR A 111 -5.98 1.43 -12.72
CA TYR A 111 -6.10 0.24 -13.59
C TYR A 111 -4.81 -0.31 -14.19
N ASN A 112 -3.68 0.37 -14.04
CA ASN A 112 -2.41 -0.05 -14.63
C ASN A 112 -1.92 -1.39 -14.05
N ASN A 113 -1.23 -2.17 -14.88
CA ASN A 113 -0.40 -3.27 -14.44
C ASN A 113 1.00 -2.75 -14.16
N ILE A 114 1.36 -2.54 -12.89
CA ILE A 114 2.66 -2.02 -12.47
C ILE A 114 3.40 -3.11 -11.69
N ARG A 115 4.46 -3.68 -12.27
CA ARG A 115 5.16 -4.85 -11.70
C ARG A 115 6.66 -4.85 -11.99
N ASN A 116 7.43 -5.54 -11.18
CA ASN A 116 8.87 -5.79 -11.42
C ASN A 116 9.72 -4.54 -11.72
N ASN A 117 9.30 -3.35 -11.28
CA ASN A 117 10.18 -2.18 -11.31
C ASN A 117 11.15 -2.29 -10.12
N LEU A 118 12.42 -1.92 -10.26
CA LEU A 118 13.40 -2.09 -9.18
C LEU A 118 13.11 -1.18 -7.97
N GLY A 119 12.57 0.01 -8.23
CA GLY A 119 12.05 0.95 -7.24
C GLY A 119 10.59 0.67 -6.85
N ARG A 120 9.85 1.73 -6.53
CA ARG A 120 8.42 1.64 -6.18
C ARG A 120 7.56 1.56 -7.43
N GLY A 121 6.36 1.01 -7.31
CA GLY A 121 5.39 1.07 -8.40
C GLY A 121 4.97 2.50 -8.69
N ILE A 122 4.70 3.26 -7.63
CA ILE A 122 4.43 4.70 -7.66
C ILE A 122 5.30 5.36 -6.58
N LEU A 123 6.03 6.41 -6.94
CA LEU A 123 6.79 7.25 -6.01
C LEU A 123 6.32 8.70 -6.15
N LEU A 124 5.93 9.30 -5.02
CA LEU A 124 5.56 10.70 -4.91
C LEU A 124 6.59 11.42 -4.03
N LEU A 125 7.13 12.54 -4.50
CA LEU A 125 8.07 13.36 -3.74
C LEU A 125 7.67 14.85 -3.74
N ASN A 126 8.17 15.58 -2.74
CA ASN A 126 8.10 17.04 -2.65
C ASN A 126 6.68 17.62 -2.80
N GLY A 127 5.67 16.97 -2.23
CA GLY A 127 4.28 17.45 -2.27
C GLY A 127 3.44 16.96 -3.45
N ALA A 128 4.01 16.15 -4.34
CA ALA A 128 3.29 15.60 -5.50
C ALA A 128 1.97 14.95 -5.10
N ASN A 129 0.94 15.14 -5.93
CA ASN A 129 -0.43 14.69 -5.68
C ASN A 129 -0.95 15.04 -4.27
N ASN A 130 -0.62 16.24 -3.78
CA ASN A 130 -1.01 16.75 -2.46
C ASN A 130 -0.63 15.85 -1.28
N ASN A 131 0.41 15.01 -1.43
CA ASN A 131 0.80 14.00 -0.43
C ASN A 131 -0.37 13.11 0.00
N ILE A 132 -1.26 12.77 -0.94
CA ILE A 132 -2.35 11.84 -0.67
C ILE A 132 -1.81 10.55 -0.03
N SER A 133 -2.34 10.22 1.15
CA SER A 133 -1.91 9.05 1.91
C SER A 133 -2.43 7.78 1.27
N SER A 134 -1.60 6.73 1.27
CA SER A 134 -2.05 5.41 0.84
C SER A 134 -3.05 4.83 1.84
N PRO A 135 -4.00 3.99 1.38
CA PRO A 135 -4.83 3.21 2.28
C PRO A 135 -3.99 2.33 3.21
N VAL A 136 -4.55 1.96 4.36
CA VAL A 136 -3.98 0.90 5.20
C VAL A 136 -4.94 -0.26 5.19
N LEU A 137 -4.48 -1.40 4.68
CA LEU A 137 -5.21 -2.66 4.76
C LEU A 137 -4.98 -3.28 6.13
N THR A 138 -6.05 -3.57 6.85
CA THR A 138 -5.99 -4.07 8.23
C THR A 138 -6.38 -5.52 8.35
N GLN A 139 -7.06 -6.07 7.35
CA GLN A 139 -7.54 -7.44 7.41
C GLN A 139 -7.72 -8.03 6.01
N GLN A 140 -7.45 -9.32 5.91
CA GLN A 140 -7.77 -10.17 4.77
C GLN A 140 -8.43 -11.45 5.29
N ILE A 141 -9.67 -11.73 4.86
CA ILE A 141 -10.43 -12.92 5.29
C ILE A 141 -10.84 -13.72 4.06
N PRO A 142 -10.60 -15.05 4.00
CA PRO A 142 -11.12 -15.90 2.92
C PRO A 142 -12.63 -15.78 2.78
N ASN A 143 -13.13 -15.58 1.56
CA ASN A 143 -14.57 -15.40 1.31
C ASN A 143 -15.33 -16.73 1.08
N GLY A 144 -14.65 -17.88 1.18
CA GLY A 144 -15.23 -19.20 0.94
C GLY A 144 -15.45 -19.57 -0.55
N ALA A 145 -15.23 -18.63 -1.47
CA ALA A 145 -15.36 -18.81 -2.93
C ALA A 145 -14.00 -18.84 -3.65
N GLY A 146 -12.90 -19.05 -2.91
CA GLY A 146 -11.54 -19.03 -3.45
C GLY A 146 -10.93 -17.63 -3.59
N GLY A 147 -11.55 -16.60 -2.99
CA GLY A 147 -11.03 -15.24 -2.89
C GLY A 147 -10.96 -14.75 -1.44
N PHE A 148 -10.85 -13.43 -1.28
CA PHE A 148 -10.74 -12.77 0.01
C PHE A 148 -11.57 -11.49 0.08
N THR A 149 -11.99 -11.16 1.28
CA THR A 149 -12.51 -9.84 1.62
C THR A 149 -11.46 -9.04 2.37
N TYR A 150 -11.50 -7.72 2.20
CA TYR A 150 -10.52 -6.79 2.75
C TYR A 150 -11.19 -5.73 3.63
N SER A 151 -10.54 -5.42 4.75
CA SER A 151 -10.88 -4.30 5.61
C SER A 151 -9.70 -3.35 5.70
N GLY A 152 -9.97 -2.08 5.95
CA GLY A 152 -8.94 -1.06 6.03
C GLY A 152 -9.48 0.32 6.35
N PHE A 153 -8.62 1.33 6.24
CA PHE A 153 -9.00 2.72 6.38
C PHE A 153 -8.25 3.62 5.41
N VAL A 154 -8.82 4.79 5.18
CA VAL A 154 -8.22 5.90 4.46
C VAL A 154 -8.16 7.10 5.40
N ASN A 155 -7.00 7.75 5.44
CA ASN A 155 -6.81 9.06 6.05
C ASN A 155 -6.57 10.08 4.93
N GLY A 156 -7.23 11.23 5.00
CA GLY A 156 -7.15 12.25 3.98
C GLY A 156 -7.78 13.57 4.42
N VAL A 157 -8.18 14.38 3.45
CA VAL A 157 -8.89 15.64 3.69
C VAL A 157 -10.30 15.32 4.22
N ALA A 158 -10.80 16.12 5.17
CA ALA A 158 -12.13 15.94 5.74
C ALA A 158 -13.25 16.02 4.68
N ASN A 159 -14.33 15.25 4.87
CA ASN A 159 -15.52 15.25 4.01
C ASN A 159 -15.20 15.06 2.51
N THR A 160 -14.19 14.26 2.20
CA THR A 160 -13.68 14.07 0.83
C THR A 160 -13.81 12.63 0.40
N THR A 161 -14.33 12.44 -0.82
CA THR A 161 -14.46 11.11 -1.42
C THR A 161 -13.16 10.65 -2.07
N TYR A 162 -12.81 9.40 -1.84
CA TYR A 162 -11.70 8.69 -2.44
C TYR A 162 -12.17 7.40 -3.08
N THR A 163 -11.64 7.08 -4.26
CA THR A 163 -11.72 5.74 -4.84
C THR A 163 -10.53 4.93 -4.33
N VAL A 164 -10.79 3.77 -3.74
CA VAL A 164 -9.78 2.83 -3.29
C VAL A 164 -9.69 1.68 -4.30
N ASP A 165 -8.61 1.63 -5.05
CA ASP A 165 -8.35 0.62 -6.07
C ASP A 165 -7.46 -0.49 -5.49
N PHE A 166 -7.82 -1.76 -5.72
CA PHE A 166 -7.11 -2.93 -5.19
C PHE A 166 -6.40 -3.67 -6.31
N TYR A 167 -5.18 -4.12 -6.01
CA TYR A 167 -4.31 -4.79 -6.96
C TYR A 167 -3.65 -6.00 -6.31
N SER A 168 -3.40 -7.06 -7.08
CA SER A 168 -2.53 -8.15 -6.67
C SER A 168 -1.18 -8.10 -7.38
N SER A 169 -0.15 -8.55 -6.68
CA SER A 169 1.19 -8.80 -7.21
C SER A 169 1.71 -10.11 -6.66
N LEU A 170 2.66 -10.73 -7.35
CA LEU A 170 3.39 -11.85 -6.77
C LEU A 170 4.22 -11.35 -5.58
N ILE A 171 4.37 -12.16 -4.53
CA ILE A 171 5.23 -11.87 -3.39
C ILE A 171 6.69 -11.74 -3.83
N SER A 172 7.08 -12.43 -4.91
CA SER A 172 8.41 -12.34 -5.52
C SER A 172 8.65 -11.07 -6.33
N ASP A 173 7.59 -10.33 -6.68
CA ASP A 173 7.75 -9.05 -7.36
C ASP A 173 8.31 -8.02 -6.36
N SER A 174 8.92 -6.98 -6.91
CA SER A 174 9.33 -5.81 -6.14
C SER A 174 8.18 -5.26 -5.28
N ARG A 175 8.54 -4.76 -4.09
CA ARG A 175 7.61 -4.27 -3.07
C ARG A 175 6.88 -2.99 -3.50
N SER A 176 5.73 -2.71 -2.87
CA SER A 176 4.92 -1.50 -3.12
C SER A 176 4.51 -1.30 -4.58
N GLN A 177 4.00 -2.34 -5.23
CA GLN A 177 3.48 -2.33 -6.61
C GLN A 177 2.12 -3.03 -6.69
N GLY A 178 1.51 -3.03 -7.88
CA GLY A 178 0.20 -3.64 -8.14
C GLY A 178 0.09 -4.06 -9.60
N ALA A 179 0.12 -5.37 -9.85
CA ALA A 179 0.18 -5.93 -11.19
C ALA A 179 -1.21 -6.17 -11.79
N ASN A 180 -2.12 -6.78 -11.04
CA ASN A 180 -3.44 -7.14 -11.56
C ASN A 180 -4.51 -6.39 -10.81
N TYR A 181 -5.31 -5.60 -11.52
CA TYR A 181 -6.45 -4.92 -10.94
C TYR A 181 -7.52 -5.93 -10.49
N LEU A 182 -7.99 -5.77 -9.25
CA LEU A 182 -8.97 -6.65 -8.62
C LEU A 182 -10.35 -5.99 -8.52
N GLY A 183 -10.40 -4.66 -8.40
CA GLY A 183 -11.66 -3.94 -8.18
C GLY A 183 -11.44 -2.69 -7.35
N SER A 184 -12.53 -1.97 -7.08
CA SER A 184 -12.47 -0.74 -6.30
C SER A 184 -13.73 -0.52 -5.46
N THR A 185 -13.57 0.31 -4.44
CA THR A 185 -14.68 0.86 -3.64
C THR A 185 -14.53 2.36 -3.52
N THR A 186 -15.60 3.04 -3.13
CA THR A 186 -15.56 4.48 -2.83
C THR A 186 -15.83 4.70 -1.36
N VAL A 187 -15.06 5.58 -0.73
CA VAL A 187 -15.18 5.94 0.68
C VAL A 187 -15.18 7.46 0.81
N THR A 188 -15.90 7.98 1.80
CA THR A 188 -15.89 9.43 2.09
C THR A 188 -15.44 9.62 3.53
N THR A 189 -14.39 10.41 3.73
CA THR A 189 -13.84 10.73 5.04
C THR A 189 -14.82 11.54 5.89
N ASP A 190 -14.74 11.38 7.21
CA ASP A 190 -15.48 12.18 8.17
C ASP A 190 -14.90 13.60 8.31
N ALA A 191 -15.44 14.38 9.26
CA ALA A 191 -14.96 15.73 9.56
C ALA A 191 -13.50 15.78 10.08
N ASN A 192 -12.94 14.64 10.51
CA ASN A 192 -11.56 14.50 10.96
C ASN A 192 -10.64 13.94 9.87
N GLY A 193 -11.15 13.67 8.66
CA GLY A 193 -10.37 13.11 7.57
C GLY A 193 -10.19 11.59 7.63
N ASN A 194 -11.01 10.86 8.40
CA ASN A 194 -10.87 9.42 8.59
C ASN A 194 -12.10 8.67 8.05
N ILE A 195 -11.87 7.49 7.48
CA ILE A 195 -12.95 6.54 7.15
C ILE A 195 -12.41 5.11 7.12
N GLY A 196 -13.17 4.18 7.71
CA GLY A 196 -12.94 2.75 7.60
C GLY A 196 -13.84 2.10 6.56
N PHE A 197 -13.38 1.00 5.97
CA PHE A 197 -14.18 0.09 5.17
C PHE A 197 -13.95 -1.35 5.65
N THR A 198 -14.98 -2.18 5.57
CA THR A 198 -14.93 -3.57 6.09
C THR A 198 -15.52 -4.55 5.11
N GLY A 199 -14.90 -5.72 4.99
CA GLY A 199 -15.46 -6.84 4.23
C GLY A 199 -15.63 -6.56 2.73
N PHE A 200 -14.80 -5.69 2.14
CA PHE A 200 -14.85 -5.40 0.72
C PHE A 200 -14.40 -6.62 -0.08
N ASP A 201 -15.27 -7.12 -0.94
CA ASP A 201 -14.98 -8.18 -1.91
C ASP A 201 -14.72 -7.54 -3.29
N PRO A 202 -13.48 -7.59 -3.82
CA PRO A 202 -13.17 -6.97 -5.11
C PRO A 202 -13.82 -7.66 -6.31
N GLY A 203 -14.27 -8.91 -6.18
CA GLY A 203 -15.05 -9.63 -7.21
C GLY A 203 -14.31 -10.04 -8.49
N GLN A 204 -13.27 -9.33 -8.95
CA GLN A 204 -12.51 -9.66 -10.16
C GLN A 204 -11.19 -10.37 -9.85
N ASN A 205 -10.81 -11.30 -10.73
CA ASN A 205 -9.47 -11.93 -10.76
C ASN A 205 -9.01 -12.58 -9.45
N GLN A 206 -9.95 -12.95 -8.56
CA GLN A 206 -9.63 -13.49 -7.25
C GLN A 206 -9.24 -14.97 -7.27
N THR A 207 -9.76 -15.74 -8.23
CA THR A 207 -9.46 -17.18 -8.37
C THR A 207 -8.00 -17.49 -8.75
N ALA A 208 -7.23 -16.46 -9.09
CA ALA A 208 -5.79 -16.51 -9.37
C ALA A 208 -4.93 -15.88 -8.25
N LEU A 209 -5.51 -15.53 -7.09
CA LEU A 209 -4.75 -15.16 -5.89
C LEU A 209 -4.16 -16.45 -5.28
N TYR A 210 -3.15 -16.98 -5.96
CA TYR A 210 -2.34 -18.09 -5.46
C TYR A 210 -1.74 -17.72 -4.10
N ALA A 211 -1.39 -18.74 -3.30
CA ALA A 211 -0.77 -18.60 -1.98
C ALA A 211 0.55 -17.78 -1.96
N ASN A 212 1.02 -17.30 -3.10
CA ASN A 212 2.20 -16.47 -3.30
C ASN A 212 1.87 -15.04 -3.77
N SER A 213 0.65 -14.55 -3.57
CA SER A 213 0.25 -13.18 -3.94
C SER A 213 0.06 -12.29 -2.72
N VAL A 214 0.24 -10.99 -2.92
CA VAL A 214 -0.03 -9.94 -1.95
C VAL A 214 -0.94 -8.90 -2.59
N VAL A 215 -1.89 -8.41 -1.83
CA VAL A 215 -2.79 -7.34 -2.27
C VAL A 215 -2.29 -6.00 -1.75
N THR A 216 -2.29 -5.00 -2.63
CA THR A 216 -2.02 -3.61 -2.31
C THR A 216 -3.20 -2.76 -2.75
N ALA A 217 -3.29 -1.55 -2.22
CA ALA A 217 -4.32 -0.60 -2.60
C ALA A 217 -3.74 0.80 -2.85
N THR A 218 -4.42 1.58 -3.67
CA THR A 218 -4.18 3.03 -3.82
C THR A 218 -5.45 3.80 -3.49
N ALA A 219 -5.30 5.03 -3.02
CA ALA A 219 -6.40 5.99 -2.87
C ALA A 219 -6.29 7.03 -3.98
N THR A 220 -7.39 7.32 -4.65
CA THR A 220 -7.47 8.30 -5.72
C THR A 220 -8.57 9.32 -5.44
N ASN A 221 -8.25 10.60 -5.57
CA ASN A 221 -9.22 11.68 -5.69
C ASN A 221 -8.87 12.50 -6.92
N VAL A 222 -9.83 12.79 -7.79
CA VAL A 222 -9.56 13.47 -9.08
C VAL A 222 -8.97 14.88 -8.94
N GLY A 223 -9.24 15.59 -7.85
CA GLY A 223 -8.67 16.91 -7.59
C GLY A 223 -7.29 16.87 -6.93
N PHE A 224 -6.90 15.73 -6.34
CA PHE A 224 -5.63 15.59 -5.62
C PHE A 224 -4.62 14.72 -6.35
N GLY A 225 -5.07 13.62 -6.95
CA GLY A 225 -4.27 12.59 -7.61
C GLY A 225 -4.41 11.23 -6.94
N THR A 226 -3.48 10.33 -7.24
CA THR A 226 -3.41 8.97 -6.67
C THR A 226 -2.22 8.82 -5.72
N SER A 227 -2.42 8.06 -4.65
CA SER A 227 -1.38 7.71 -3.67
C SER A 227 -0.38 6.70 -4.21
N VAL A 228 0.70 6.50 -3.46
CA VAL A 228 1.52 5.29 -3.61
C VAL A 228 0.71 4.03 -3.26
N PHE A 229 1.20 2.86 -3.65
CA PHE A 229 0.64 1.58 -3.20
C PHE A 229 0.82 1.42 -1.68
N SER A 230 -0.21 0.91 -1.01
CA SER A 230 -0.15 0.49 0.38
C SER A 230 0.79 -0.70 0.60
N ALA A 231 1.15 -0.94 1.85
CA ALA A 231 1.55 -2.28 2.28
C ALA A 231 0.37 -3.25 2.13
N GLY A 232 0.66 -4.55 2.07
CA GLY A 232 -0.38 -5.56 2.10
C GLY A 232 -1.02 -5.72 3.47
N PRO A 233 -2.06 -6.57 3.57
CA PRO A 233 -2.66 -6.91 4.86
C PRO A 233 -1.62 -7.49 5.84
N PRO A 234 -1.81 -7.29 7.15
CA PRO A 234 -0.92 -7.85 8.18
C PRO A 234 -0.72 -9.36 8.02
N ALA A 235 0.52 -9.81 8.11
CA ALA A 235 0.88 -11.23 8.04
C ALA A 235 1.75 -11.68 9.23
N GLN A 236 2.53 -10.77 9.81
CA GLN A 236 3.39 -11.09 10.95
C GLN A 236 3.43 -9.93 11.95
N ILE A 237 3.47 -10.28 13.23
CA ILE A 237 3.72 -9.37 14.34
C ILE A 237 4.98 -9.81 15.08
N SER A 238 5.78 -8.85 15.55
CA SER A 238 6.92 -9.11 16.43
C SER A 238 7.03 -8.05 17.51
N VAL A 239 7.45 -8.45 18.71
CA VAL A 239 7.70 -7.51 19.81
C VAL A 239 8.98 -6.72 19.52
N VAL A 240 8.91 -5.40 19.69
CA VAL A 240 10.04 -4.47 19.57
C VAL A 240 10.62 -4.15 20.95
N SER A 241 9.77 -3.89 21.95
CA SER A 241 10.19 -3.60 23.32
C SER A 241 9.08 -3.88 24.34
N GLY A 242 9.42 -3.94 25.63
CA GLY A 242 8.45 -4.03 26.72
C GLY A 242 7.89 -5.43 27.01
N SER A 243 8.42 -6.48 26.40
CA SER A 243 8.12 -7.87 26.79
C SER A 243 8.79 -8.27 28.11
N SER A 244 8.31 -9.36 28.70
CA SER A 244 8.94 -10.05 29.84
C SER A 244 9.17 -9.17 31.08
N GLN A 245 8.25 -8.24 31.33
CA GLN A 245 8.29 -7.39 32.52
C GLN A 245 7.52 -8.01 33.67
N THR A 246 7.93 -7.67 34.89
CA THR A 246 7.18 -7.97 36.11
C THR A 246 6.75 -6.66 36.78
N ALA A 247 5.58 -6.68 37.39
CA ALA A 247 5.03 -5.58 38.15
C ALA A 247 4.28 -6.13 39.37
N LEU A 248 4.17 -5.34 40.44
CA LEU A 248 3.31 -5.71 41.56
C LEU A 248 1.85 -5.73 41.08
N VAL A 249 1.04 -6.61 41.67
CA VAL A 249 -0.39 -6.69 41.36
C VAL A 249 -1.04 -5.30 41.57
N GLY A 250 -1.76 -4.83 40.54
CA GLY A 250 -2.38 -3.50 40.56
C GLY A 250 -1.46 -2.34 40.18
N THR A 251 -0.21 -2.61 39.80
CA THR A 251 0.73 -1.60 39.27
C THR A 251 0.95 -1.79 37.77
N ALA A 252 1.15 -0.70 37.04
CA ALA A 252 1.45 -0.75 35.61
C ALA A 252 2.88 -1.26 35.36
N PHE A 253 3.10 -1.91 34.21
CA PHE A 253 4.45 -2.25 33.76
C PHE A 253 5.26 -0.98 33.48
N ALA A 254 6.57 -1.04 33.78
CA ALA A 254 7.45 0.12 33.71
C ALA A 254 7.66 0.62 32.27
N ASN A 255 7.74 -0.30 31.31
CA ASN A 255 7.90 0.01 29.89
C ASN A 255 6.62 -0.35 29.12
N PRO A 256 6.18 0.48 28.16
CA PRO A 256 5.11 0.10 27.27
C PRO A 256 5.55 -1.07 26.38
N LEU A 257 4.65 -2.02 26.15
CA LEU A 257 4.83 -3.05 25.13
C LEU A 257 4.67 -2.40 23.76
N THR A 258 5.65 -2.57 22.89
CA THR A 258 5.58 -2.10 21.50
C THR A 258 5.81 -3.25 20.55
N ALA A 259 5.04 -3.28 19.45
CA ALA A 259 5.11 -4.32 18.44
C ALA A 259 5.25 -3.72 17.04
N LYS A 260 5.87 -4.48 16.13
CA LYS A 260 5.98 -4.19 14.72
C LYS A 260 5.10 -5.18 13.96
N VAL A 261 4.20 -4.65 13.15
CA VAL A 261 3.36 -5.43 12.22
C VAL A 261 3.90 -5.25 10.80
N VAL A 262 4.02 -6.35 10.06
CA VAL A 262 4.44 -6.36 8.67
C VAL A 262 3.51 -7.21 7.79
N ASP A 263 3.47 -6.89 6.50
CA ASP A 263 2.77 -7.68 5.48
C ASP A 263 3.57 -8.94 5.09
N SER A 264 3.04 -9.75 4.17
CA SER A 264 3.69 -10.99 3.71
C SER A 264 5.01 -10.78 2.94
N ARG A 265 5.31 -9.54 2.53
CA ARG A 265 6.61 -9.16 1.94
C ARG A 265 7.55 -8.55 2.97
N GLY A 266 7.12 -8.34 4.21
CA GLY A 266 7.89 -7.68 5.26
C GLY A 266 7.82 -6.15 5.23
N ASP A 267 6.85 -5.57 4.52
CA ASP A 267 6.60 -4.12 4.52
C ASP A 267 5.84 -3.74 5.80
N PRO A 268 6.24 -2.69 6.54
CA PRO A 268 5.53 -2.26 7.74
C PRO A 268 4.09 -1.85 7.44
N VAL A 269 3.15 -2.34 8.25
CA VAL A 269 1.74 -1.94 8.20
C VAL A 269 1.47 -0.95 9.34
N PRO A 270 1.37 0.37 9.06
CA PRO A 270 1.28 1.39 10.10
C PRO A 270 -0.11 1.43 10.73
N ASN A 271 -0.18 1.93 11.98
CA ASN A 271 -1.43 2.27 12.68
C ASN A 271 -2.44 1.12 12.83
N ILE A 272 -1.97 -0.14 12.84
CA ILE A 272 -2.77 -1.31 13.16
C ILE A 272 -3.04 -1.35 14.67
N GLN A 273 -4.30 -1.58 15.03
CA GLN A 273 -4.67 -1.93 16.40
C GLN A 273 -4.28 -3.38 16.67
N VAL A 274 -3.46 -3.61 17.69
CA VAL A 274 -3.09 -4.95 18.17
C VAL A 274 -3.95 -5.25 19.40
N GLN A 275 -4.59 -6.42 19.42
CA GLN A 275 -5.30 -6.90 20.60
C GLN A 275 -4.38 -7.80 21.42
N GLU A 276 -4.20 -7.44 22.69
CA GLU A 276 -3.48 -8.26 23.65
C GLU A 276 -4.44 -9.29 24.24
N SER A 277 -4.18 -10.58 24.03
CA SER A 277 -4.87 -11.64 24.74
C SER A 277 -4.02 -12.09 25.92
N SER A 278 -4.37 -11.68 27.13
CA SER A 278 -3.76 -12.27 28.32
C SER A 278 -4.26 -13.71 28.47
N ASN A 279 -3.44 -14.70 28.10
CA ASN A 279 -3.65 -16.07 28.56
C ASN A 279 -3.38 -16.09 30.07
N LYS A 280 -4.43 -15.83 30.86
CA LYS A 280 -4.40 -16.05 32.30
C LYS A 280 -4.34 -17.55 32.57
N SER A 281 -3.18 -18.17 32.42
CA SER A 281 -2.86 -19.38 33.17
C SER A 281 -2.27 -18.96 34.52
N CYS A 282 -3.15 -18.57 35.46
CA CYS A 282 -2.78 -18.60 36.87
C CYS A 282 -2.59 -20.07 37.29
N ASN A 283 -1.40 -20.63 37.01
CA ASN A 283 -1.04 -21.91 37.57
C ASN A 283 -0.74 -21.73 39.07
N ARG A 284 -1.60 -22.35 39.89
CA ARG A 284 -1.51 -22.41 41.35
C ARG A 284 -0.16 -23.01 41.78
N ILE A 285 0.77 -22.19 42.26
CA ILE A 285 2.01 -22.67 42.89
C ILE A 285 1.69 -23.05 44.35
N ILE A 286 1.94 -24.31 44.71
CA ILE A 286 1.99 -24.77 46.10
C ILE A 286 3.41 -24.47 46.60
N CYS A 287 3.60 -23.51 47.49
CA CYS A 287 4.88 -23.30 48.16
C CYS A 287 4.97 -24.17 49.44
N TRP A 288 6.05 -24.93 49.59
CA TRP A 288 6.42 -25.63 50.82
C TRP A 288 7.50 -24.83 51.55
N SER A 289 7.37 -24.66 52.87
CA SER A 289 8.43 -24.11 53.74
C SER A 289 8.99 -25.22 54.64
N PRO A 290 10.32 -25.43 54.73
CA PRO A 290 10.93 -26.27 55.74
C PRO A 290 11.09 -25.48 57.04
N SER A 291 10.01 -25.27 57.78
CA SER A 291 10.08 -24.96 59.21
C SER A 291 8.70 -25.07 59.83
N ASP A 292 8.65 -25.86 60.89
CA ASP A 292 7.56 -26.06 61.84
C ASP A 292 6.45 -27.06 61.44
N ASN A 293 6.29 -28.06 62.31
CA ASN A 293 5.42 -29.24 62.19
C ASN A 293 3.90 -28.95 62.19
N TYR A 294 3.45 -27.78 61.73
CA TYR A 294 2.02 -27.44 61.63
C TYR A 294 1.73 -26.68 60.32
N ARG A 295 0.80 -27.24 59.51
CA ARG A 295 0.41 -26.69 58.21
C ARG A 295 -0.42 -25.41 58.39
N HIS A 296 0.17 -24.25 58.10
CA HIS A 296 -0.57 -23.02 57.80
C HIS A 296 -0.62 -22.80 56.28
N TYR A 297 -1.83 -22.68 55.72
CA TYR A 297 -2.04 -22.28 54.34
C TYR A 297 -2.10 -20.74 54.28
N GLN A 298 -1.06 -20.09 53.77
CA GLN A 298 -1.13 -18.68 53.36
C GLN A 298 -1.35 -18.60 51.85
N TYR A 299 -2.39 -17.89 51.44
CA TYR A 299 -2.75 -17.66 50.04
C TYR A 299 -1.99 -16.43 49.51
N GLY A 300 -1.14 -16.63 48.51
CA GLY A 300 -0.48 -15.55 47.76
C GLY A 300 -0.63 -15.79 46.25
N TRP A 301 -0.94 -14.73 45.49
CA TRP A 301 -1.13 -14.77 44.03
C TRP A 301 0.15 -14.31 43.32
N ALA A 302 0.60 -15.04 42.29
CA ALA A 302 1.76 -14.66 41.47
C ALA A 302 1.36 -14.35 40.00
N SER A 303 1.98 -13.27 39.51
CA SER A 303 2.14 -12.66 38.16
C SER A 303 1.48 -13.24 36.91
N CYS A 304 0.90 -12.34 36.11
CA CYS A 304 0.46 -12.53 34.72
C CYS A 304 1.58 -12.21 33.73
N PHE A 305 1.78 -13.05 32.71
CA PHE A 305 2.57 -12.72 31.52
C PHE A 305 1.66 -12.02 30.49
N ASN A 306 2.17 -10.97 29.83
CA ASN A 306 1.60 -10.50 28.57
C ASN A 306 2.36 -11.20 27.45
N ASP A 307 1.73 -12.21 26.85
CA ASP A 307 2.15 -12.76 25.56
C ASP A 307 1.19 -12.24 24.48
N ILE A 308 1.76 -11.77 23.37
CA ILE A 308 0.99 -11.50 22.14
C ILE A 308 0.82 -12.84 21.46
N ASP A 309 -0.36 -13.47 21.59
CA ASP A 309 -0.72 -14.60 20.75
C ASP A 309 -1.21 -14.07 19.39
N SER A 310 -0.62 -14.58 18.30
CA SER A 310 -1.14 -14.39 16.95
C SER A 310 -2.40 -15.24 16.77
N GLN A 311 -3.57 -14.61 16.56
CA GLN A 311 -4.72 -15.25 15.93
C GLN A 311 -4.89 -14.76 14.50
#